data_AF-A0A502YWH8-F1
#
_entry.id   AF-A0A502YWH8-F1
#
_cell.length_a   1.000
_cell.length_b   1.000
_cell.length_c   1.000
_cell.angle_alpha   90.00
_cell.angle_beta   90.00
_cell.angle_gamma   90.00
#
_symmetry.space_group_name_H-M   'P 1'
#
loop_
_entity.id
_entity.type
_entity.pdbx_description
1 polymer ?
#
loop_
_entity_poly.entity_id
_entity_poly.type
_entity_poly.pdbx_seq_one_letter_code
_entity_poly.pdbx_strand_id
1 'polypeptide(L)'
;MNPVSAKAGPGKAAAPPALESHGSVRPLATEDLEHVAALFLTKFRHRRSQRDRAIARTADYMRELYLGGDESKALVQINPQGRLGGFMGVLKARYELNGRALNAAIIGPFMTDSSTDHGWAGPQLLRALHQGEFDLYLTDSANRTSLAFARPMKYQLLPVHCLEWTCVFRPGAMGAAVLRRKWPGLPRPALDLSARAFDALARARFEPSPQHSSSQRTHREPIDAAQFAEQLPILMTDYSLRPNWREGELPRLLALAAEKRADGPLHFGGIYDETGKMLGCHAFYGQAGGIANLLQIQASGSHWGATLDALIAAARDMGCVGITGQTQSRFMPQLFGYKNVFFHYAGGTMVRSRIAEVTEAVRSSDIFIGGLMGDRWTRLSSDDFGRA
;
A
#
# COMPACT_ATOMS: atom_id res chain seq x y z
N MET A 1 -80.19 32.85 9.05
CA MET A 1 -79.16 32.49 10.05
C MET A 1 -77.91 33.30 9.75
N ASN A 2 -77.30 33.81 10.82
CA ASN A 2 -76.24 34.82 10.90
C ASN A 2 -74.89 34.43 10.23
N PRO A 3 -73.95 35.39 10.09
CA PRO A 3 -72.89 35.49 9.07
C PRO A 3 -71.50 35.06 9.61
N VAL A 4 -70.39 35.53 8.98
CA VAL A 4 -68.95 35.65 9.42
C VAL A 4 -68.05 35.26 8.23
N SER A 5 -67.46 36.16 7.42
CA SER A 5 -66.38 37.15 7.66
C SER A 5 -65.19 36.61 8.46
N ALA A 6 -64.03 36.40 7.82
CA ALA A 6 -62.74 36.97 8.27
C ALA A 6 -61.49 36.31 7.67
N LYS A 7 -60.61 37.20 7.20
CA LYS A 7 -59.15 37.22 7.41
C LYS A 7 -58.26 36.33 6.54
N ALA A 8 -57.66 37.01 5.56
CA ALA A 8 -56.28 36.81 5.17
C ALA A 8 -55.35 36.82 6.40
N GLY A 9 -54.51 35.79 6.50
CA GLY A 9 -53.37 35.68 7.40
C GLY A 9 -52.11 35.37 6.58
N PRO A 10 -50.92 35.81 7.03
CA PRO A 10 -49.80 36.10 6.16
C PRO A 10 -49.14 34.83 5.63
N GLY A 11 -48.68 34.92 4.37
CA GLY A 11 -47.80 33.93 3.76
C GLY A 11 -46.61 33.69 4.66
N LYS A 12 -46.52 32.48 5.21
CA LYS A 12 -45.34 31.98 5.91
C LYS A 12 -44.24 31.88 4.85
N ALA A 13 -43.42 32.93 4.75
CA ALA A 13 -42.20 32.89 3.96
C ALA A 13 -41.44 31.63 4.38
N ALA A 14 -41.29 30.69 3.46
CA ALA A 14 -40.43 29.55 3.66
C ALA A 14 -39.04 30.10 3.97
N ALA A 15 -38.57 29.87 5.19
CA ALA A 15 -37.17 30.07 5.51
C ALA A 15 -36.35 29.30 4.46
N PRO A 16 -35.30 29.90 3.86
CA PRO A 16 -34.41 29.13 3.01
C PRO A 16 -33.92 27.92 3.81
N PRO A 17 -33.77 26.74 3.19
CA PRO A 17 -33.20 25.60 3.90
C PRO A 17 -31.87 26.07 4.44
N ALA A 18 -31.71 26.06 5.76
CA ALA A 18 -30.42 26.27 6.38
C ALA A 18 -29.46 25.34 5.63
N LEU A 19 -28.42 25.89 5.00
CA LEU A 19 -27.33 25.05 4.52
C LEU A 19 -26.90 24.24 5.74
N GLU A 20 -27.24 22.96 5.76
CA GLU A 20 -26.68 22.05 6.73
C GLU A 20 -25.18 22.16 6.52
N SER A 21 -24.51 22.87 7.44
CA SER A 21 -23.07 22.92 7.45
C SER A 21 -22.64 21.47 7.60
N HIS A 22 -22.08 20.86 6.56
CA HIS A 22 -21.68 19.46 6.57
C HIS A 22 -20.25 19.29 7.15
N GLY A 23 -19.74 20.30 7.85
CA GLY A 23 -18.36 20.40 8.30
C GLY A 23 -17.45 21.06 7.26
N SER A 24 -16.15 21.08 7.55
CA SER A 24 -15.12 21.64 6.68
C SER A 24 -13.95 20.66 6.52
N VAL A 25 -13.26 20.74 5.37
CA VAL A 25 -12.03 19.99 5.10
C VAL A 25 -10.87 20.96 5.13
N ARG A 26 -9.81 20.59 5.84
CA ARG A 26 -8.55 21.35 5.90
C ARG A 26 -7.34 20.42 5.95
N PRO A 27 -6.12 20.93 5.69
CA PRO A 27 -4.89 20.17 5.92
C PRO A 27 -4.79 19.68 7.37
N LEU A 28 -4.14 18.52 7.54
CA LEU A 28 -3.79 17.94 8.83
C LEU A 28 -2.87 18.89 9.60
N ALA A 29 -3.20 19.17 10.85
CA ALA A 29 -2.38 19.95 11.77
C ALA A 29 -1.85 19.06 12.92
N THR A 30 -0.88 19.57 13.68
CA THR A 30 -0.24 18.84 14.77
C THR A 30 -1.24 18.46 15.87
N GLU A 31 -2.20 19.34 16.18
CA GLU A 31 -3.25 19.12 17.17
C GLU A 31 -4.23 17.98 16.80
N ASP A 32 -4.30 17.59 15.53
CA ASP A 32 -5.20 16.53 15.08
C ASP A 32 -4.60 15.14 15.28
N LEU A 33 -3.28 15.02 15.41
CA LEU A 33 -2.54 13.76 15.29
C LEU A 33 -2.99 12.69 16.28
N GLU A 34 -3.24 13.06 17.54
CA GLU A 34 -3.69 12.10 18.55
C GLU A 34 -5.10 11.56 18.24
N HIS A 35 -6.00 12.45 17.80
CA HIS A 35 -7.36 12.08 17.39
C HIS A 35 -7.36 11.19 16.15
N VAL A 36 -6.52 11.53 15.16
CA VAL A 36 -6.34 10.73 13.94
C VAL A 36 -5.74 9.37 14.28
N ALA A 37 -4.70 9.31 15.12
CA ALA A 37 -4.11 8.06 15.57
C ALA A 37 -5.11 7.19 16.32
N ALA A 38 -5.93 7.77 17.21
CA ALA A 38 -6.98 7.05 17.91
C ALA A 38 -8.05 6.48 16.97
N LEU A 39 -8.46 7.25 15.95
CA LEU A 39 -9.39 6.80 14.92
C LEU A 39 -8.79 5.67 14.07
N PHE A 40 -7.51 5.82 13.66
CA PHE A 40 -6.78 4.82 12.90
C PHE A 40 -6.71 3.48 13.64
N LEU A 41 -6.29 3.51 14.91
CA LEU A 41 -6.22 2.31 15.72
C LEU A 41 -7.62 1.70 15.87
N THR A 42 -8.65 2.50 16.12
CA THR A 42 -10.02 1.98 16.26
C THR A 42 -10.51 1.28 14.98
N LYS A 43 -10.20 1.83 13.80
CA LYS A 43 -10.68 1.28 12.50
C LYS A 43 -9.84 0.13 11.98
N PHE A 44 -8.53 0.17 12.19
CA PHE A 44 -7.59 -0.76 11.56
C PHE A 44 -6.86 -1.69 12.54
N ARG A 45 -6.92 -1.45 13.85
CA ARG A 45 -6.24 -2.25 14.89
C ARG A 45 -7.20 -2.64 16.01
N HIS A 46 -7.63 -3.89 16.00
CA HIS A 46 -8.66 -4.39 16.93
C HIS A 46 -8.16 -4.63 18.37
N ARG A 47 -6.89 -4.34 18.69
CA ARG A 47 -6.28 -4.63 20.00
C ARG A 47 -6.27 -3.41 20.91
N ARG A 48 -6.74 -3.62 22.14
CA ARG A 48 -6.99 -2.57 23.14
C ARG A 48 -5.95 -2.48 24.26
N SER A 49 -4.93 -3.35 24.27
CA SER A 49 -3.87 -3.29 25.29
C SER A 49 -2.96 -2.07 25.05
N GLN A 50 -2.69 -1.30 26.10
CA GLN A 50 -1.81 -0.10 26.05
C GLN A 50 -2.25 0.95 25.02
N ARG A 51 -3.56 1.26 24.98
CA ARG A 51 -4.17 2.17 24.00
C ARG A 51 -3.44 3.52 23.91
N ASP A 52 -3.17 4.16 25.04
CA ASP A 52 -2.58 5.52 25.04
C ASP A 52 -1.16 5.53 24.46
N ARG A 53 -0.34 4.54 24.83
CA ARG A 53 1.00 4.36 24.25
C ARG A 53 0.95 4.11 22.75
N ALA A 54 0.00 3.29 22.30
CA ALA A 54 -0.19 3.01 20.88
C ALA A 54 -0.62 4.27 20.12
N ILE A 55 -1.51 5.09 20.70
CA ILE A 55 -1.93 6.38 20.14
C ILE A 55 -0.72 7.30 19.97
N ALA A 56 0.04 7.52 21.04
CA ALA A 56 1.21 8.41 21.01
C ALA A 56 2.23 7.97 19.93
N ARG A 57 2.60 6.69 19.91
CA ARG A 57 3.54 6.15 18.90
C ARG A 57 3.02 6.24 17.47
N THR A 58 1.72 6.06 17.27
CA THR A 58 1.10 6.19 15.95
C THR A 58 1.07 7.66 15.52
N ALA A 59 0.74 8.58 16.44
CA ALA A 59 0.75 10.02 16.20
C ALA A 59 2.16 10.53 15.86
N ASP A 60 3.19 10.05 16.56
CA ASP A 60 4.59 10.39 16.27
C ASP A 60 5.00 9.94 14.86
N TYR A 61 4.66 8.71 14.48
CA TYR A 61 4.93 8.21 13.13
C TYR A 61 4.15 9.00 12.06
N MET A 62 2.88 9.32 12.31
CA MET A 62 2.08 10.13 11.39
C MET A 62 2.62 11.57 11.27
N ARG A 63 3.19 12.14 12.33
CA ARG A 63 3.86 13.44 12.30
C ARG A 63 5.03 13.42 11.34
N GLU A 64 5.92 12.43 11.49
CA GLU A 64 7.08 12.28 10.62
C GLU A 64 6.67 12.05 9.16
N LEU A 65 5.66 11.19 8.95
CA LEU A 65 5.20 10.80 7.62
C LEU A 65 4.46 11.92 6.87
N TYR A 66 3.60 12.69 7.55
CA TYR A 66 2.72 13.67 6.89
C TYR A 66 3.08 15.13 7.15
N LEU A 67 3.78 15.44 8.25
CA LEU A 67 4.16 16.81 8.65
C LEU A 67 5.68 17.05 8.59
N GLY A 68 6.47 16.07 8.15
CA GLY A 68 7.94 16.19 8.08
C GLY A 68 8.48 17.06 6.94
N GLY A 69 7.62 17.67 6.12
CA GLY A 69 7.97 18.58 5.02
C GLY A 69 7.24 19.92 5.14
N ASP A 70 7.45 20.82 4.16
CA ASP A 70 7.00 22.21 4.25
C ASP A 70 5.48 22.38 4.36
N GLU A 71 4.68 21.49 3.75
CA GLU A 71 3.22 21.56 3.81
C GLU A 71 2.58 20.16 3.75
N SER A 72 1.65 19.89 4.66
CA SER A 72 0.89 18.64 4.70
C SER A 72 -0.15 18.58 3.60
N LYS A 73 -0.17 17.47 2.86
CA LYS A 73 -1.23 17.17 1.89
C LYS A 73 -2.27 16.18 2.43
N ALA A 74 -2.02 15.63 3.62
CA ALA A 74 -3.02 14.85 4.34
C ALA A 74 -4.16 15.76 4.79
N LEU A 75 -5.39 15.25 4.75
CA LEU A 75 -6.60 16.03 4.97
C LEU A 75 -7.37 15.48 6.18
N VAL A 76 -7.95 16.41 6.94
CA VAL A 76 -8.93 16.11 7.98
C VAL A 76 -10.27 16.76 7.63
N GLN A 77 -11.35 16.05 7.93
CA GLN A 77 -12.68 16.62 7.92
C GLN A 77 -13.10 16.88 9.36
N ILE A 78 -13.47 18.13 9.62
CA ILE A 78 -13.98 18.60 10.90
C ILE A 78 -15.48 18.75 10.76
N ASN A 79 -16.23 18.06 11.60
CA ASN A 79 -17.68 18.13 11.60
C ASN A 79 -18.17 19.49 12.15
N PRO A 80 -19.47 19.80 12.05
CA PRO A 80 -20.02 21.08 12.50
C PRO A 80 -19.83 21.36 13.99
N GLN A 81 -19.61 20.33 14.80
CA GLN A 81 -19.35 20.41 16.23
C GLN A 81 -17.85 20.59 16.55
N GLY A 82 -16.99 20.80 15.55
CA GLY A 82 -15.56 20.98 15.73
C GLY A 82 -14.78 19.70 16.01
N ARG A 83 -15.39 18.52 15.82
CA ARG A 83 -14.76 17.21 16.06
C ARG A 83 -14.24 16.61 14.76
N LEU A 84 -13.22 15.77 14.85
CA LEU A 84 -12.70 14.99 13.72
C LEU A 84 -13.77 14.01 13.21
N GLY A 85 -14.30 14.24 12.00
CA GLY A 85 -15.23 13.33 11.33
C GLY A 85 -14.55 12.43 10.30
N GLY A 86 -13.34 12.75 9.83
CA GLY A 86 -12.58 11.86 8.96
C GLY A 86 -11.14 12.29 8.71
N PHE A 87 -10.36 11.36 8.18
CA PHE A 87 -8.95 11.54 7.83
C PHE A 87 -8.62 10.85 6.50
N MET A 88 -7.76 11.49 5.72
CA MET A 88 -7.17 10.94 4.51
C MET A 88 -5.66 11.22 4.50
N GLY A 89 -4.86 10.17 4.61
CA GLY A 89 -3.42 10.23 4.42
C GLY A 89 -3.09 10.44 2.94
N VAL A 90 -2.24 11.42 2.64
CA VAL A 90 -1.79 11.70 1.27
C VAL A 90 -0.29 11.96 1.28
N LEU A 91 0.46 11.15 0.54
CA LEU A 91 1.88 11.38 0.28
C LEU A 91 2.04 12.02 -1.09
N LYS A 92 2.82 13.11 -1.16
CA LYS A 92 3.18 13.75 -2.42
C LYS A 92 4.26 12.92 -3.10
N ALA A 93 4.05 12.62 -4.37
CA ALA A 93 4.99 11.95 -5.24
C ALA A 93 5.13 12.73 -6.54
N ARG A 94 6.24 12.49 -7.25
CA ARG A 94 6.43 12.99 -8.61
C ARG A 94 6.46 11.83 -9.57
N TYR A 95 5.79 12.03 -10.70
CA TYR A 95 5.84 11.15 -11.83
C TYR A 95 6.35 11.91 -13.04
N GLU A 96 6.74 11.18 -14.06
CA GLU A 96 6.87 11.69 -15.41
C GLU A 96 6.12 10.80 -16.38
N LEU A 97 5.55 11.44 -17.39
CA LEU A 97 4.94 10.78 -18.54
C LEU A 97 5.69 11.21 -19.79
N ASN A 98 6.48 10.32 -20.39
CA ASN A 98 7.31 10.62 -21.57
C ASN A 98 8.13 11.92 -21.41
N GLY A 99 8.74 12.10 -20.23
CA GLY A 99 9.52 13.29 -19.87
C GLY A 99 8.72 14.50 -19.37
N ARG A 100 7.38 14.49 -19.44
CA ARG A 100 6.54 15.54 -18.83
C ARG A 100 6.35 15.27 -17.34
N ALA A 101 6.84 16.17 -16.48
CA ALA A 101 6.66 16.08 -15.04
C ALA A 101 5.17 16.18 -14.63
N LEU A 102 4.78 15.36 -13.66
CA LEU A 102 3.43 15.26 -13.10
C LEU A 102 3.49 15.24 -11.58
N ASN A 103 2.54 15.89 -10.92
CA ASN A 103 2.36 15.78 -9.47
C ASN A 103 1.37 14.66 -9.15
N ALA A 104 1.77 13.75 -8.26
CA ALA A 104 0.96 12.63 -7.84
C ALA A 104 0.63 12.67 -6.35
N ALA A 105 -0.58 12.25 -6.02
CA ALA A 105 -1.05 11.99 -4.66
C ALA A 105 -1.17 10.48 -4.46
N ILE A 106 -0.34 9.92 -3.57
CA ILE A 106 -0.50 8.55 -3.07
C ILE A 106 -1.44 8.62 -1.87
N ILE A 107 -2.65 8.11 -2.05
CA ILE A 107 -3.70 8.06 -1.03
C ILE A 107 -3.47 6.81 -0.19
N GLY A 108 -3.18 7.06 1.09
CA GLY A 108 -3.00 6.01 2.09
C GLY A 108 -4.24 5.81 2.94
N PRO A 109 -4.12 5.71 4.27
CA PRO A 109 -5.25 5.48 5.16
C PRO A 109 -6.39 6.48 4.96
N PHE A 110 -7.55 5.96 4.57
CA PHE A 110 -8.77 6.73 4.34
C PHE A 110 -9.88 6.21 5.26
N MET A 111 -10.32 7.06 6.18
CA MET A 111 -11.23 6.64 7.25
C MET A 111 -12.15 7.77 7.68
N THR A 112 -13.36 7.39 8.08
CA THR A 112 -14.36 8.29 8.64
C THR A 112 -14.83 7.76 9.98
N ASP A 113 -15.19 8.67 10.87
CA ASP A 113 -15.83 8.33 12.13
C ASP A 113 -17.34 8.29 11.94
N SER A 114 -17.86 7.09 11.68
CA SER A 114 -19.30 6.81 11.55
C SER A 114 -20.13 7.17 12.80
N SER A 115 -19.50 7.43 13.95
CA SER A 115 -20.22 7.90 15.14
C SER A 115 -20.44 9.42 15.17
N THR A 116 -19.68 10.16 14.37
CA THR A 116 -19.72 11.63 14.31
C THR A 116 -20.04 12.18 12.92
N ASP A 117 -19.97 11.33 11.88
CA ASP A 117 -20.27 11.65 10.48
C ASP A 117 -21.39 10.76 9.94
N HIS A 118 -22.37 11.38 9.28
CA HIS A 118 -23.49 10.72 8.61
C HIS A 118 -23.15 10.30 7.16
N GLY A 119 -21.88 9.98 6.88
CA GLY A 119 -21.41 9.50 5.58
C GLY A 119 -20.92 10.60 4.61
N TRP A 120 -20.75 11.83 5.08
CA TRP A 120 -20.35 12.97 4.24
C TRP A 120 -18.85 13.24 4.26
N ALA A 121 -18.14 12.86 5.33
CA ALA A 121 -16.71 13.15 5.47
C ALA A 121 -15.88 12.51 4.36
N GLY A 122 -16.20 11.27 3.98
CA GLY A 122 -15.50 10.54 2.91
C GLY A 122 -15.58 11.26 1.56
N PRO A 123 -16.79 11.51 1.03
CA PRO A 123 -16.98 12.30 -0.19
C PRO A 123 -16.35 13.70 -0.14
N GLN A 124 -16.40 14.40 1.01
CA GLN A 124 -15.80 15.72 1.16
C GLN A 124 -14.27 15.67 1.07
N LEU A 125 -13.62 14.72 1.75
CA LEU A 125 -12.18 14.53 1.68
C LEU A 125 -11.71 14.23 0.25
N LEU A 126 -12.40 13.32 -0.44
CA LEU A 126 -12.08 12.99 -1.84
C LEU A 126 -12.26 14.20 -2.76
N ARG A 127 -13.36 14.95 -2.60
CA ARG A 127 -13.62 16.15 -3.39
C ARG A 127 -12.55 17.21 -3.18
N ALA A 128 -12.19 17.49 -1.93
CA ALA A 128 -11.15 18.46 -1.60
C ALA A 128 -9.80 18.06 -2.21
N LEU A 129 -9.41 16.78 -2.10
CA LEU A 129 -8.19 16.26 -2.72
C LEU A 129 -8.23 16.41 -4.26
N HIS A 130 -9.35 16.09 -4.90
CA HIS A 130 -9.50 16.21 -6.36
C HIS A 130 -9.52 17.65 -6.85
N GLN A 131 -9.90 18.62 -6.03
CA GLN A 131 -9.81 20.04 -6.35
C GLN A 131 -8.39 20.60 -6.20
N GLY A 132 -7.48 19.84 -5.58
CA GLY A 132 -6.08 20.21 -5.40
C GLY A 132 -5.23 20.13 -6.66
N GLU A 133 -3.93 20.32 -6.46
CA GLU A 133 -2.89 20.53 -7.50
C GLU A 133 -2.40 19.25 -8.22
N PHE A 134 -2.98 18.09 -7.94
CA PHE A 134 -2.44 16.82 -8.42
C PHE A 134 -2.99 16.43 -9.80
N ASP A 135 -2.09 15.96 -10.65
CA ASP A 135 -2.39 15.41 -11.97
C ASP A 135 -2.81 13.94 -11.88
N LEU A 136 -2.29 13.24 -10.88
CA LEU A 136 -2.41 11.79 -10.69
C LEU A 136 -2.78 11.47 -9.23
N TYR A 137 -3.70 10.53 -9.05
CA TYR A 137 -4.11 10.03 -7.73
C TYR A 137 -4.03 8.51 -7.73
N LEU A 138 -3.29 7.95 -6.77
CA LEU A 138 -2.94 6.54 -6.70
C LEU A 138 -3.32 5.98 -5.33
N THR A 139 -3.75 4.73 -5.28
CA THR A 139 -3.81 3.95 -4.03
C THR A 139 -3.67 2.47 -4.37
N ASP A 140 -2.97 1.72 -3.52
CA ASP A 140 -2.72 0.28 -3.67
C ASP A 140 -3.28 -0.55 -2.50
N SER A 141 -3.98 0.09 -1.57
CA SER A 141 -4.51 -0.51 -0.33
C SER A 141 -6.01 -0.29 -0.12
N ALA A 142 -6.76 0.09 -1.17
CA ALA A 142 -8.17 0.40 -1.04
C ALA A 142 -9.00 -0.81 -0.56
N ASN A 143 -9.70 -0.66 0.55
CA ASN A 143 -10.63 -1.68 1.05
C ASN A 143 -11.94 -1.70 0.23
N ARG A 144 -12.85 -2.64 0.54
CA ARG A 144 -14.16 -2.75 -0.16
C ARG A 144 -14.99 -1.47 -0.13
N THR A 145 -14.97 -0.74 0.99
CA THR A 145 -15.67 0.55 1.12
C THR A 145 -15.05 1.62 0.21
N SER A 146 -13.72 1.66 0.15
CA SER A 146 -12.97 2.59 -0.70
C SER A 146 -13.14 2.27 -2.19
N LEU A 147 -13.19 0.98 -2.54
CA LEU A 147 -13.51 0.50 -3.89
C LEU A 147 -14.88 0.96 -4.38
N ALA A 148 -15.86 1.14 -3.49
CA ALA A 148 -17.18 1.66 -3.86
C ALA A 148 -17.10 3.09 -4.42
N PHE A 149 -16.08 3.87 -4.06
CA PHE A 149 -15.84 5.20 -4.62
C PHE A 149 -15.17 5.16 -6.00
N ALA A 150 -14.66 4.01 -6.46
CA ALA A 150 -13.88 3.96 -7.69
C ALA A 150 -14.67 4.46 -8.90
N ARG A 151 -15.87 3.91 -9.15
CA ARG A 151 -16.71 4.31 -10.27
C ARG A 151 -17.26 5.74 -10.13
N PRO A 152 -17.88 6.14 -9.00
CA PRO A 152 -18.38 7.52 -8.83
C PRO A 152 -17.30 8.58 -8.99
N MET A 153 -16.07 8.30 -8.55
CA MET A 153 -14.96 9.26 -8.58
C MET A 153 -14.05 9.10 -9.81
N LYS A 154 -14.44 8.25 -10.78
CA LYS A 154 -13.71 7.98 -12.03
C LYS A 154 -12.29 7.45 -11.82
N TYR A 155 -12.08 6.66 -10.78
CA TYR A 155 -10.87 5.84 -10.66
C TYR A 155 -10.97 4.61 -11.56
N GLN A 156 -9.85 4.30 -12.18
CA GLN A 156 -9.63 3.09 -12.94
C GLN A 156 -9.00 2.06 -12.01
N LEU A 157 -9.63 0.89 -11.93
CA LEU A 157 -9.10 -0.25 -11.18
C LEU A 157 -8.03 -0.93 -12.03
N LEU A 158 -6.93 -1.37 -11.42
CA LEU A 158 -5.91 -2.21 -12.04
C LEU A 158 -6.08 -3.63 -11.51
N PRO A 159 -6.86 -4.51 -12.16
CA PRO A 159 -7.28 -5.78 -11.57
C PRO A 159 -6.11 -6.70 -11.24
N VAL A 160 -5.08 -6.73 -12.09
CA VAL A 160 -3.86 -7.51 -11.86
C VAL A 160 -3.15 -7.05 -10.59
N HIS A 161 -3.06 -5.74 -10.35
CA HIS A 161 -2.43 -5.17 -9.16
C HIS A 161 -3.29 -5.32 -7.89
N CYS A 162 -4.57 -5.67 -8.03
CA CYS A 162 -5.43 -5.98 -6.87
C CYS A 162 -5.17 -7.38 -6.30
N LEU A 163 -4.47 -8.22 -7.06
CA LEU A 163 -4.08 -9.56 -6.65
C LEU A 163 -2.75 -9.52 -5.90
N GLU A 164 -2.67 -10.36 -4.89
CA GLU A 164 -1.44 -10.72 -4.22
C GLU A 164 -1.17 -12.19 -4.50
N TRP A 165 0.07 -12.48 -4.90
CA TRP A 165 0.54 -13.84 -5.12
C TRP A 165 1.31 -14.31 -3.89
N THR A 166 1.21 -15.59 -3.59
CA THR A 166 1.95 -16.22 -2.49
C THR A 166 2.60 -17.49 -3.00
N CYS A 167 3.93 -17.57 -2.97
CA CYS A 167 4.67 -18.81 -3.22
C CYS A 167 5.05 -19.48 -1.90
N VAL A 168 4.60 -20.73 -1.73
CA VAL A 168 4.81 -21.50 -0.49
C VAL A 168 6.04 -22.40 -0.62
N PHE A 169 6.98 -22.29 0.32
CA PHE A 169 8.18 -23.12 0.36
C PHE A 169 8.05 -24.27 1.36
N ARG A 170 7.39 -24.00 2.50
CA ARG A 170 7.22 -24.92 3.64
C ARG A 170 5.77 -24.85 4.11
N PRO A 171 4.85 -25.67 3.57
CA PRO A 171 3.40 -25.52 3.78
C PRO A 171 2.96 -25.65 5.24
N GLY A 172 3.56 -26.55 6.02
CA GLY A 172 3.29 -26.71 7.45
C GLY A 172 3.73 -25.46 8.23
N ALA A 173 4.96 -25.00 7.99
CA ALA A 173 5.47 -23.79 8.64
C ALA A 173 4.73 -22.52 8.19
N MET A 174 4.27 -22.45 6.94
CA MET A 174 3.41 -21.40 6.40
C MET A 174 2.06 -21.37 7.15
N GLY A 175 1.39 -22.51 7.29
CA GLY A 175 0.16 -22.63 8.07
C GLY A 175 0.34 -22.19 9.51
N ALA A 176 1.43 -22.62 10.16
CA ALA A 176 1.77 -22.18 11.51
C ALA A 176 2.06 -20.67 11.58
N ALA A 177 2.74 -20.08 10.59
CA ALA A 177 3.00 -18.63 10.53
C ALA A 177 1.71 -17.83 10.38
N VAL A 178 0.78 -18.25 9.52
CA VAL A 178 -0.54 -17.63 9.35
C VAL A 178 -1.37 -17.72 10.64
N LEU A 179 -1.40 -18.89 11.28
CA LEU A 179 -2.10 -19.10 12.55
C LEU A 179 -1.54 -18.22 13.66
N ARG A 180 -0.21 -18.06 13.74
CA ARG A 180 0.45 -17.18 14.71
C ARG A 180 0.12 -15.70 14.48
N ARG A 181 0.04 -15.25 13.23
CA ARG A 181 -0.39 -13.87 12.89
C ARG A 181 -1.83 -13.62 13.35
N LYS A 182 -2.73 -14.60 13.14
CA LYS A 182 -4.13 -14.51 13.58
C LYS A 182 -4.28 -14.59 15.10
N TRP A 183 -3.54 -15.49 15.74
CA TRP A 183 -3.62 -15.81 17.16
C TRP A 183 -2.22 -15.89 17.81
N PRO A 184 -1.62 -14.74 18.16
CA PRO A 184 -0.26 -14.70 18.69
C PRO A 184 -0.09 -15.26 20.12
N GLY A 185 -1.15 -15.81 20.74
CA GLY A 185 -1.09 -16.55 22.00
C GLY A 185 -0.92 -18.07 21.84
N LEU A 186 -0.86 -18.57 20.60
CA LEU A 186 -0.70 -20.01 20.34
C LEU A 186 0.69 -20.54 20.79
N PRO A 187 0.77 -21.73 21.40
CA PRO A 187 2.02 -22.31 21.88
C PRO A 187 2.94 -22.68 20.71
N ARG A 188 4.08 -21.99 20.61
CA ARG A 188 5.09 -22.16 19.54
C ARG A 188 5.60 -23.60 19.35
N PRO A 189 6.04 -24.33 20.40
CA PRO A 189 6.79 -25.58 20.19
C PRO A 189 5.95 -26.70 19.57
N ALA A 190 4.67 -26.84 19.97
CA ALA A 190 3.80 -27.90 19.44
C ALA A 190 3.44 -27.68 17.96
N LEU A 191 3.18 -26.42 17.57
CA LEU A 191 2.92 -26.04 16.19
C LEU A 191 4.15 -26.21 15.30
N ASP A 192 5.33 -25.86 15.81
CA ASP A 192 6.57 -25.94 15.03
C ASP A 192 7.01 -27.40 14.80
N LEU A 193 6.79 -28.30 15.77
CA LEU A 193 7.11 -29.73 15.62
C LEU A 193 6.22 -30.41 14.57
N SER A 194 4.90 -30.21 14.67
CA SER A 194 3.94 -30.74 13.70
C SER A 194 4.15 -30.17 12.29
N ALA A 195 4.41 -28.86 12.20
CA ALA A 195 4.76 -28.20 10.94
C ALA A 195 6.02 -28.80 10.30
N ARG A 196 7.09 -29.00 11.07
CA ARG A 196 8.35 -29.59 10.57
C ARG A 196 8.16 -31.03 10.06
N ALA A 197 7.39 -31.84 10.77
CA ALA A 197 7.08 -33.21 10.35
C ALA A 197 6.29 -33.21 9.03
N PHE A 198 5.31 -32.32 8.91
CA PHE A 198 4.55 -32.15 7.67
C PHE A 198 5.42 -31.65 6.51
N ASP A 199 6.29 -30.67 6.75
CA ASP A 199 7.20 -30.13 5.73
C ASP A 199 8.22 -31.17 5.25
N ALA A 200 8.70 -32.03 6.15
CA ALA A 200 9.56 -33.15 5.78
C ALA A 200 8.85 -34.12 4.81
N LEU A 201 7.57 -34.43 5.06
CA LEU A 201 6.76 -35.27 4.19
C LEU A 201 6.41 -34.59 2.86
N ALA A 202 6.19 -33.27 2.89
CA ALA A 202 5.79 -32.48 1.72
C ALA A 202 6.98 -32.07 0.83
N ARG A 203 8.22 -32.24 1.29
CA ARG A 203 9.44 -31.74 0.60
C ARG A 203 9.48 -32.09 -0.89
N ALA A 204 9.22 -33.35 -1.25
CA ALA A 204 9.28 -33.79 -2.65
C ALA A 204 8.22 -33.14 -3.57
N ARG A 205 7.10 -32.65 -3.01
CA ARG A 205 6.03 -31.95 -3.77
C ARG A 205 6.25 -30.45 -3.83
N PHE A 206 6.97 -29.90 -2.85
CA PHE A 206 7.24 -28.47 -2.72
C PHE A 206 8.67 -28.09 -3.14
N GLU A 207 9.43 -29.06 -3.64
CA GLU A 207 10.72 -28.84 -4.27
C GLU A 207 10.53 -27.92 -5.49
N PRO A 208 11.39 -26.89 -5.66
CA PRO A 208 11.25 -25.93 -6.74
C PRO A 208 11.20 -26.62 -8.10
N SER A 209 10.36 -26.09 -9.00
CA SER A 209 10.48 -26.41 -10.42
C SER A 209 11.87 -25.96 -10.92
N PRO A 210 12.41 -26.57 -12.01
CA PRO A 210 13.62 -26.10 -12.66
C PRO A 210 13.49 -24.59 -12.91
N GLN A 211 14.50 -23.83 -12.49
CA GLN A 211 14.58 -22.38 -12.66
C GLN A 211 14.34 -22.04 -14.13
N HIS A 212 13.76 -20.87 -14.42
CA HIS A 212 13.78 -20.32 -15.76
C HIS A 212 15.26 -20.18 -16.14
N SER A 213 15.78 -21.19 -16.83
CA SER A 213 17.14 -21.18 -17.33
C SER A 213 17.15 -20.09 -18.39
N SER A 214 17.56 -18.88 -18.01
CA SER A 214 17.95 -17.91 -19.01
C SER A 214 19.05 -18.58 -19.81
N SER A 215 18.91 -18.62 -21.13
CA SER A 215 19.99 -19.00 -22.04
C SER A 215 21.25 -18.15 -21.86
N GLN A 216 21.15 -17.07 -21.07
CA GLN A 216 22.20 -16.14 -20.70
C GLN A 216 22.70 -16.44 -19.29
N ARG A 217 24.03 -16.46 -19.10
CA ARG A 217 24.64 -16.66 -17.79
C ARG A 217 24.41 -15.40 -16.95
N THR A 218 23.42 -15.46 -16.07
CA THR A 218 23.15 -14.41 -15.08
C THR A 218 23.68 -14.84 -13.73
N HIS A 219 24.24 -13.91 -12.95
CA HIS A 219 24.59 -14.16 -11.56
C HIS A 219 23.79 -13.25 -10.62
N ARG A 220 23.65 -13.70 -9.38
CA ARG A 220 22.87 -13.04 -8.33
C ARG A 220 23.82 -12.49 -7.30
N GLU A 221 23.58 -11.26 -6.87
CA GLU A 221 24.40 -10.63 -5.84
C GLU A 221 23.51 -9.91 -4.82
N PRO A 222 23.79 -10.03 -3.51
CA PRO A 222 23.22 -9.13 -2.52
C PRO A 222 23.66 -7.70 -2.82
N ILE A 223 22.74 -6.75 -2.71
CA ILE A 223 23.04 -5.32 -2.86
C ILE A 223 22.60 -4.59 -1.61
N ASP A 224 23.12 -3.38 -1.38
CA ASP A 224 22.64 -2.51 -0.32
C ASP A 224 21.52 -1.56 -0.79
N ALA A 225 20.96 -0.80 0.15
CA ALA A 225 19.88 0.15 -0.13
C ALA A 225 20.33 1.29 -1.06
N ALA A 226 21.60 1.68 -1.04
CA ALA A 226 22.12 2.77 -1.88
C ALA A 226 22.25 2.31 -3.33
N GLN A 227 22.82 1.12 -3.55
CA GLN A 227 22.89 0.47 -4.87
C GLN A 227 21.48 0.22 -5.42
N PHE A 228 20.53 -0.24 -4.60
CA PHE A 228 19.14 -0.40 -5.02
C PHE A 228 18.52 0.95 -5.45
N ALA A 229 18.76 2.02 -4.69
CA ALA A 229 18.27 3.36 -5.02
C ALA A 229 18.87 3.93 -6.31
N GLU A 230 20.13 3.62 -6.61
CA GLU A 230 20.78 4.06 -7.85
C GLU A 230 20.25 3.32 -9.08
N GLN A 231 20.02 2.02 -8.96
CA GLN A 231 19.69 1.15 -10.10
C GLN A 231 18.20 1.09 -10.42
N LEU A 232 17.32 1.24 -9.42
CA LEU A 232 15.87 1.19 -9.63
C LEU A 232 15.39 2.20 -10.69
N PRO A 233 15.86 3.48 -10.69
CA PRO A 233 15.48 4.44 -11.72
C PRO A 233 15.89 4.07 -13.15
N ILE A 234 17.05 3.41 -13.29
CA ILE A 234 17.56 2.99 -14.60
C ILE A 234 16.68 1.87 -15.16
N LEU A 235 16.31 0.90 -14.30
CA LEU A 235 15.52 -0.26 -14.69
C LEU A 235 14.04 0.06 -14.99
N MET A 236 13.54 1.23 -14.59
CA MET A 236 12.18 1.68 -14.89
C MET A 236 12.08 2.52 -16.17
N THR A 237 13.16 2.68 -16.93
CA THR A 237 13.16 3.47 -18.17
C THR A 237 12.18 2.95 -19.23
N ASP A 238 11.82 1.66 -19.15
CA ASP A 238 10.85 1.00 -20.03
C ASP A 238 9.38 1.36 -19.71
N TYR A 239 9.13 2.19 -18.68
CA TYR A 239 7.79 2.71 -18.38
C TYR A 239 7.59 4.09 -18.97
N SER A 240 6.46 4.30 -19.66
CA SER A 240 6.05 5.64 -20.09
C SER A 240 5.65 6.51 -18.90
N LEU A 241 4.90 5.94 -17.94
CA LEU A 241 4.48 6.60 -16.70
C LEU A 241 5.22 6.03 -15.49
N ARG A 242 6.17 6.78 -14.96
CA ARG A 242 7.08 6.31 -13.89
C ARG A 242 7.35 7.39 -12.84
N PRO A 243 7.74 7.01 -11.61
CA PRO A 243 8.17 7.99 -10.64
C PRO A 243 9.38 8.79 -11.11
N ASN A 244 9.52 9.99 -10.60
CA ASN A 244 10.71 10.83 -10.79
C ASN A 244 11.14 11.37 -9.42
N TRP A 245 12.07 10.67 -8.78
CA TRP A 245 12.60 11.05 -7.48
C TRP A 245 13.69 12.12 -7.63
N ARG A 246 13.66 13.12 -6.75
CA ARG A 246 14.81 14.03 -6.61
C ARG A 246 15.99 13.30 -6.00
N GLU A 247 17.16 13.89 -6.15
CA GLU A 247 18.37 13.45 -5.46
C GLU A 247 18.11 13.28 -3.95
N GLY A 248 18.48 12.12 -3.41
CA GLY A 248 18.29 11.76 -2.00
C GLY A 248 16.86 11.35 -1.59
N GLU A 249 15.83 11.54 -2.44
CA GLU A 249 14.44 11.24 -2.10
C GLU A 249 14.21 9.72 -1.97
N LEU A 250 14.72 8.92 -2.91
CA LEU A 250 14.58 7.46 -2.89
C LEU A 250 15.35 6.79 -1.73
N PRO A 251 16.62 7.15 -1.44
CA PRO A 251 17.31 6.67 -0.24
C PRO A 251 16.56 6.98 1.06
N ARG A 252 16.00 8.18 1.21
CA ARG A 252 15.19 8.55 2.39
C ARG A 252 13.91 7.71 2.48
N LEU A 253 13.25 7.47 1.35
CA LEU A 253 12.07 6.61 1.29
C LEU A 253 12.39 5.17 1.71
N LEU A 254 13.53 4.62 1.26
CA LEU A 254 14.00 3.29 1.66
C LEU A 254 14.33 3.22 3.15
N ALA A 255 14.91 4.28 3.73
CA ALA A 255 15.16 4.34 5.16
C ALA A 255 13.85 4.30 5.98
N LEU A 256 12.84 5.08 5.57
CA LEU A 256 11.51 5.03 6.20
C LEU A 256 10.83 3.67 6.02
N ALA A 257 10.99 3.06 4.85
CA ALA A 257 10.47 1.71 4.57
C ALA A 257 11.15 0.64 5.43
N ALA A 258 12.44 0.79 5.74
CA ALA A 258 13.19 -0.13 6.60
C ALA A 258 12.77 -0.07 8.08
N GLU A 259 12.09 1.00 8.52
CA GLU A 259 11.55 1.07 9.88
C GLU A 259 10.40 0.11 10.15
N LYS A 260 9.77 -0.42 9.09
CA LYS A 260 8.68 -1.39 9.18
C LYS A 260 9.16 -2.67 9.85
N ARG A 261 8.50 -3.07 10.93
CA ARG A 261 8.97 -4.18 11.79
C ARG A 261 8.16 -5.45 11.63
N ALA A 262 6.88 -5.35 11.33
CA ALA A 262 5.98 -6.51 11.37
C ALA A 262 6.32 -7.63 10.37
N ASP A 263 6.96 -7.28 9.25
CA ASP A 263 7.33 -8.22 8.20
C ASP A 263 8.81 -8.65 8.25
N GLY A 264 9.56 -8.21 9.25
CA GLY A 264 11.01 -8.44 9.38
C GLY A 264 11.86 -7.36 8.71
N PRO A 265 13.19 -7.44 8.82
CA PRO A 265 14.11 -6.50 8.18
C PRO A 265 13.98 -6.51 6.65
N LEU A 266 14.31 -5.36 6.05
CA LEU A 266 14.31 -5.17 4.59
C LEU A 266 15.63 -5.68 3.99
N HIS A 267 15.53 -6.48 2.93
CA HIS A 267 16.66 -7.06 2.20
C HIS A 267 16.56 -6.72 0.72
N PHE A 268 17.72 -6.66 0.06
CA PHE A 268 17.84 -6.33 -1.37
C PHE A 268 18.68 -7.35 -2.11
N GLY A 269 18.40 -7.52 -3.40
CA GLY A 269 19.20 -8.35 -4.29
C GLY A 269 19.17 -7.84 -5.72
N GLY A 270 20.28 -8.06 -6.43
CA GLY A 270 20.47 -7.71 -7.83
C GLY A 270 20.73 -8.95 -8.70
N ILE A 271 20.42 -8.82 -9.97
CA ILE A 271 20.82 -9.76 -11.02
C ILE A 271 21.65 -9.01 -12.05
N TYR A 272 22.75 -9.62 -12.44
CA TYR A 272 23.71 -9.06 -13.37
C TYR A 272 24.00 -10.04 -14.51
N ASP A 273 24.34 -9.51 -15.67
CA ASP A 273 24.93 -10.29 -16.76
C ASP A 273 26.45 -10.52 -16.55
N GLU A 274 27.09 -11.21 -17.49
CA GLU A 274 28.54 -11.44 -17.46
C GLU A 274 29.38 -10.17 -17.60
N THR A 275 28.80 -9.08 -18.10
CA THR A 275 29.47 -7.78 -18.28
C THR A 275 29.37 -6.90 -17.04
N GLY A 276 28.61 -7.33 -16.02
CA GLY A 276 28.35 -6.57 -14.80
C GLY A 276 27.21 -5.56 -14.93
N LYS A 277 26.40 -5.62 -16.00
CA LYS A 277 25.22 -4.77 -16.14
C LYS A 277 24.06 -5.37 -15.33
N MET A 278 23.41 -4.53 -14.52
CA MET A 278 22.22 -4.96 -13.79
C MET A 278 21.04 -5.18 -14.74
N LEU A 279 20.44 -6.37 -14.66
CA LEU A 279 19.29 -6.81 -15.44
C LEU A 279 17.98 -6.67 -14.64
N GLY A 280 18.06 -6.76 -13.31
CA GLY A 280 16.91 -6.60 -12.42
C GLY A 280 17.32 -6.52 -10.96
N CYS A 281 16.41 -6.01 -10.13
CA CYS A 281 16.59 -5.88 -8.69
C CYS A 281 15.29 -6.20 -7.95
N HIS A 282 15.42 -6.55 -6.67
CA HIS A 282 14.28 -6.79 -5.79
C HIS A 282 14.58 -6.36 -4.36
N ALA A 283 13.52 -6.01 -3.63
CA ALA A 283 13.52 -5.67 -2.22
C ALA A 283 12.36 -6.40 -1.52
N PHE A 284 12.61 -7.05 -0.38
CA PHE A 284 11.58 -7.72 0.39
C PHE A 284 11.86 -7.66 1.89
N TYR A 285 10.79 -7.64 2.68
CA TYR A 285 10.86 -7.83 4.13
C TYR A 285 10.89 -9.32 4.44
N GLY A 286 11.78 -9.77 5.31
CA GLY A 286 11.85 -11.18 5.64
C GLY A 286 12.78 -11.52 6.80
N GLN A 287 12.51 -12.67 7.40
CA GLN A 287 13.39 -13.31 8.39
C GLN A 287 13.14 -14.83 8.39
N ALA A 288 14.11 -15.59 8.89
CA ALA A 288 14.00 -17.04 9.00
C ALA A 288 12.74 -17.46 9.77
N GLY A 289 12.00 -18.44 9.23
CA GLY A 289 10.71 -18.90 9.78
C GLY A 289 9.53 -17.95 9.59
N GLY A 290 9.75 -16.75 9.05
CA GLY A 290 8.72 -15.78 8.69
C GLY A 290 8.21 -15.97 7.25
N ILE A 291 7.11 -15.28 6.94
CA ILE A 291 6.60 -15.12 5.57
C ILE A 291 7.28 -13.86 5.01
N ALA A 292 8.05 -14.00 3.94
CA ALA A 292 8.64 -12.86 3.26
C ALA A 292 7.54 -12.02 2.57
N ASN A 293 7.68 -10.70 2.57
CA ASN A 293 6.76 -9.77 1.95
C ASN A 293 7.51 -8.91 0.92
N LEU A 294 7.20 -9.09 -0.35
CA LEU A 294 7.78 -8.33 -1.45
C LEU A 294 7.44 -6.85 -1.30
N LEU A 295 8.47 -6.00 -1.22
CA LEU A 295 8.33 -4.56 -1.30
C LEU A 295 8.34 -4.11 -2.75
N GLN A 296 9.40 -4.47 -3.49
CA GLN A 296 9.59 -4.02 -4.86
C GLN A 296 10.34 -5.08 -5.68
N ILE A 297 9.96 -5.24 -6.94
CA ILE A 297 10.71 -6.00 -7.95
C ILE A 297 10.74 -5.16 -9.22
N GLN A 298 11.86 -5.16 -9.92
CA GLN A 298 12.01 -4.50 -11.21
C GLN A 298 13.00 -5.27 -12.07
N ALA A 299 12.69 -5.43 -13.36
CA ALA A 299 13.59 -6.02 -14.33
C ALA A 299 13.52 -5.29 -15.67
N SER A 300 14.57 -5.42 -16.47
CA SER A 300 14.66 -4.89 -17.83
C SER A 300 14.31 -5.96 -18.86
N GLY A 301 13.58 -5.60 -19.91
CA GLY A 301 13.26 -6.50 -21.03
C GLY A 301 12.66 -7.84 -20.60
N SER A 302 13.29 -8.95 -21.03
CA SER A 302 12.83 -10.33 -20.78
C SER A 302 13.27 -10.93 -19.44
N HIS A 303 13.96 -10.19 -18.57
CA HIS A 303 14.62 -10.73 -17.37
C HIS A 303 13.72 -10.85 -16.13
N TRP A 304 12.41 -10.64 -16.27
CA TRP A 304 11.44 -10.79 -15.18
C TRP A 304 11.44 -12.18 -14.55
N GLY A 305 11.56 -13.23 -15.36
CA GLY A 305 11.62 -14.62 -14.87
C GLY A 305 12.86 -14.88 -14.01
N ALA A 306 14.03 -14.47 -14.49
CA ALA A 306 15.28 -14.59 -13.73
C ALA A 306 15.23 -13.78 -12.42
N THR A 307 14.67 -12.56 -12.47
CA THR A 307 14.52 -11.68 -11.29
C THR A 307 13.61 -12.29 -10.24
N LEU A 308 12.51 -12.90 -10.66
CA LEU A 308 11.59 -13.60 -9.79
C LEU A 308 12.22 -14.87 -9.18
N ASP A 309 13.01 -15.62 -9.97
CA ASP A 309 13.77 -16.77 -9.48
C ASP A 309 14.81 -16.38 -8.42
N ALA A 310 15.51 -15.26 -8.62
CA ALA A 310 16.47 -14.77 -7.62
C ALA A 310 15.77 -14.33 -6.34
N LEU A 311 14.65 -13.60 -6.43
CA LEU A 311 13.85 -13.20 -5.28
C LEU A 311 13.37 -14.42 -4.47
N ILE A 312 12.80 -15.41 -5.16
CA ILE A 312 12.29 -16.63 -4.52
C ILE A 312 13.44 -17.43 -3.88
N ALA A 313 14.58 -17.54 -4.56
CA ALA A 313 15.75 -18.20 -4.02
C ALA A 313 16.28 -17.46 -2.77
N ALA A 314 16.43 -16.14 -2.82
CA ALA A 314 16.91 -15.33 -1.70
C ALA A 314 16.02 -15.50 -0.45
N ALA A 315 14.69 -15.40 -0.61
CA ALA A 315 13.77 -15.60 0.50
C ALA A 315 13.83 -17.03 1.07
N ARG A 316 13.98 -18.04 0.20
CA ARG A 316 14.05 -19.44 0.62
C ARG A 316 15.37 -19.76 1.33
N ASP A 317 16.50 -19.27 0.81
CA ASP A 317 17.83 -19.52 1.35
C ASP A 317 18.02 -18.82 2.71
N MET A 318 17.36 -17.67 2.92
CA MET A 318 17.18 -17.03 4.22
C MET A 318 16.36 -17.87 5.22
N GLY A 319 15.66 -18.90 4.75
CA GLY A 319 14.85 -19.78 5.57
C GLY A 319 13.43 -19.28 5.82
N CYS A 320 12.90 -18.36 5.00
CA CYS A 320 11.48 -18.02 5.03
C CYS A 320 10.61 -19.23 4.68
N VAL A 321 9.36 -19.22 5.13
CA VAL A 321 8.41 -20.33 4.91
C VAL A 321 7.64 -20.20 3.59
N GLY A 322 7.68 -19.01 3.01
CA GLY A 322 7.07 -18.62 1.75
C GLY A 322 7.31 -17.12 1.53
N ILE A 323 6.90 -16.64 0.37
CA ILE A 323 6.93 -15.22 0.00
C ILE A 323 5.58 -14.81 -0.55
N THR A 324 5.13 -13.61 -0.17
CA THR A 324 3.91 -12.98 -0.69
C THR A 324 4.24 -11.63 -1.29
N GLY A 325 3.45 -11.17 -2.25
CA GLY A 325 3.70 -9.89 -2.91
C GLY A 325 2.56 -9.45 -3.81
N GLN A 326 2.42 -8.14 -3.98
CA GLN A 326 1.49 -7.61 -4.96
C GLN A 326 1.90 -8.05 -6.37
N THR A 327 0.93 -8.45 -7.17
CA THR A 327 1.15 -8.84 -8.57
C THR A 327 1.32 -7.60 -9.45
N GLN A 328 2.12 -7.70 -10.51
CA GLN A 328 2.22 -6.69 -11.56
C GLN A 328 2.03 -7.34 -12.93
N SER A 329 1.47 -6.59 -13.89
CA SER A 329 1.26 -7.09 -15.25
C SER A 329 2.54 -7.60 -15.91
N ARG A 330 3.70 -6.99 -15.61
CA ARG A 330 4.99 -7.32 -16.24
C ARG A 330 5.56 -8.69 -15.88
N PHE A 331 5.27 -9.20 -14.68
CA PHE A 331 5.76 -10.52 -14.25
C PHE A 331 4.66 -11.56 -13.99
N MET A 332 3.38 -11.18 -14.15
CA MET A 332 2.25 -12.10 -13.94
C MET A 332 2.35 -13.38 -14.78
N PRO A 333 2.71 -13.35 -16.09
CA PRO A 333 2.86 -14.57 -16.88
C PRO A 333 3.90 -15.55 -16.31
N GLN A 334 4.98 -15.05 -15.71
CA GLN A 334 6.07 -15.83 -15.16
C GLN A 334 5.65 -16.57 -13.89
N LEU A 335 4.67 -16.06 -13.15
CA LEU A 335 4.13 -16.73 -11.95
C LEU A 335 3.49 -18.09 -12.28
N PHE A 336 3.02 -18.30 -13.52
CA PHE A 336 2.45 -19.59 -13.94
C PHE A 336 3.47 -20.73 -13.94
N GLY A 337 4.77 -20.41 -14.07
CA GLY A 337 5.85 -21.41 -14.02
C GLY A 337 6.06 -22.06 -12.65
N TYR A 338 5.46 -21.51 -11.57
CA TYR A 338 5.68 -21.97 -10.21
C TYR A 338 4.51 -22.82 -9.71
N LYS A 339 4.82 -24.04 -9.25
CA LYS A 339 3.83 -25.07 -8.85
C LYS A 339 3.05 -24.74 -7.58
N ASN A 340 3.55 -23.85 -6.72
CA ASN A 340 3.02 -23.60 -5.37
C ASN A 340 2.64 -22.13 -5.17
N VAL A 341 2.09 -21.50 -6.20
CA VAL A 341 1.63 -20.11 -6.19
C VAL A 341 0.12 -20.05 -6.03
N PHE A 342 -0.34 -19.22 -5.10
CA PHE A 342 -1.75 -18.93 -4.87
C PHE A 342 -2.00 -17.44 -5.10
N PHE A 343 -3.16 -17.11 -5.65
CA PHE A 343 -3.61 -15.73 -5.80
C PHE A 343 -4.78 -15.47 -4.86
N HIS A 344 -4.74 -14.31 -4.20
CA HIS A 344 -5.87 -13.81 -3.43
C HIS A 344 -6.05 -12.31 -3.64
N TYR A 345 -7.25 -11.81 -3.38
CA TYR A 345 -7.55 -10.39 -3.50
C TYR A 345 -7.12 -9.67 -2.23
N ALA A 346 -6.03 -8.89 -2.29
CA ALA A 346 -5.46 -8.24 -1.11
C ALA A 346 -6.00 -6.82 -0.89
N GLY A 347 -6.32 -6.10 -1.95
CA GLY A 347 -6.74 -4.70 -1.89
C GLY A 347 -7.00 -4.11 -3.27
N GLY A 348 -7.73 -3.01 -3.33
CA GLY A 348 -7.97 -2.27 -4.57
C GLY A 348 -6.77 -1.40 -4.92
N THR A 349 -6.16 -1.67 -6.08
CA THR A 349 -5.23 -0.73 -6.71
C THR A 349 -5.98 0.09 -7.74
N MET A 350 -6.05 1.40 -7.53
CA MET A 350 -6.80 2.28 -8.41
C MET A 350 -6.08 3.59 -8.70
N VAL A 351 -6.33 4.11 -9.89
CA VAL A 351 -5.68 5.31 -10.42
C VAL A 351 -6.71 6.26 -10.99
N ARG A 352 -6.58 7.54 -10.70
CA ARG A 352 -7.36 8.61 -11.32
C ARG A 352 -6.43 9.67 -11.88
N SER A 353 -6.73 10.13 -13.09
CA SER A 353 -6.11 11.33 -13.67
C SER A 353 -7.15 12.06 -14.52
N ARG A 354 -6.94 13.37 -14.69
CA ARG A 354 -7.67 14.18 -15.68
C ARG A 354 -6.99 14.17 -17.05
N ILE A 355 -5.75 13.68 -17.11
CA ILE A 355 -4.92 13.65 -18.31
C ILE A 355 -5.20 12.37 -19.08
N ALA A 356 -5.56 12.49 -20.36
CA ALA A 356 -5.96 11.37 -21.19
C ALA A 356 -4.81 10.40 -21.44
N GLU A 357 -3.60 10.90 -21.67
CA GLU A 357 -2.42 10.07 -21.93
C GLU A 357 -2.01 9.25 -20.69
N VAL A 358 -2.22 9.79 -19.49
CA VAL A 358 -2.01 9.06 -18.23
C VAL A 358 -3.02 7.92 -18.10
N THR A 359 -4.27 8.19 -18.47
CA THR A 359 -5.33 7.16 -18.49
C THR A 359 -4.96 6.04 -19.46
N GLU A 360 -4.43 6.36 -20.64
CA GLU A 360 -4.02 5.35 -21.60
C GLU A 360 -2.84 4.51 -21.10
N ALA A 361 -1.81 5.15 -20.53
CA ALA A 361 -0.68 4.43 -19.91
C ALA A 361 -1.12 3.47 -18.80
N VAL A 362 -2.13 3.86 -18.01
CA VAL A 362 -2.72 2.97 -16.99
C VAL A 362 -3.42 1.77 -17.63
N ARG A 363 -4.21 1.99 -18.70
CA ARG A 363 -4.95 0.92 -19.39
C ARG A 363 -4.03 -0.08 -20.09
N SER A 364 -2.91 0.40 -20.64
CA SER A 364 -1.88 -0.44 -21.25
C SER A 364 -0.96 -1.14 -20.23
N SER A 365 -1.18 -0.94 -18.92
CA SER A 365 -0.28 -1.39 -17.84
C SER A 365 1.15 -0.84 -17.97
N ASP A 366 1.31 0.30 -18.62
CA ASP A 366 2.58 1.01 -18.79
C ASP A 366 2.77 2.08 -17.70
N ILE A 367 2.49 1.68 -16.46
CA ILE A 367 2.62 2.49 -15.25
C ILE A 367 3.42 1.73 -14.19
N PHE A 368 4.40 2.41 -13.58
CA PHE A 368 5.03 1.95 -12.35
C PHE A 368 4.13 2.32 -11.16
N ILE A 369 3.61 1.34 -10.41
CA ILE A 369 2.72 1.57 -9.27
C ILE A 369 2.85 0.44 -8.24
N GLY A 370 2.56 0.76 -6.98
CA GLY A 370 2.71 -0.15 -5.86
C GLY A 370 4.13 -0.14 -5.32
N GLY A 371 4.41 -1.03 -4.38
CA GLY A 371 5.70 -1.09 -3.70
C GLY A 371 6.07 0.27 -3.08
N LEU A 372 7.15 0.88 -3.55
CA LEU A 372 7.60 2.19 -3.09
C LEU A 372 6.69 3.36 -3.52
N MET A 373 5.86 3.15 -4.54
CA MET A 373 4.88 4.12 -5.03
C MET A 373 3.44 3.80 -4.59
N GLY A 374 3.32 3.15 -3.43
CA GLY A 374 2.07 2.89 -2.72
C GLY A 374 2.15 3.36 -1.26
N ASP A 375 1.27 2.85 -0.40
CA ASP A 375 1.31 3.11 1.05
C ASP A 375 1.62 1.85 1.90
N ARG A 376 1.72 0.68 1.24
CA ARG A 376 1.94 -0.62 1.90
C ARG A 376 3.33 -0.81 2.50
N TRP A 377 4.29 0.04 2.13
CA TRP A 377 5.63 0.08 2.73
C TRP A 377 5.65 0.79 4.09
N THR A 378 4.62 1.60 4.39
CA THR A 378 4.56 2.34 5.66
C THR A 378 4.29 1.40 6.84
N ARG A 379 4.68 1.82 8.04
CA ARG A 379 4.37 1.11 9.29
C ARG A 379 2.86 1.00 9.54
N LEU A 380 2.08 1.95 9.02
CA LEU A 380 0.61 1.94 9.12
C LEU A 380 -0.01 0.72 8.41
N SER A 381 0.67 0.12 7.44
CA SER A 381 0.14 -1.06 6.73
C SER A 381 0.02 -2.30 7.63
N SER A 382 1.02 -2.59 8.46
CA SER A 382 1.13 -3.87 9.16
C SER A 382 1.61 -3.80 10.62
N ASP A 383 2.26 -2.71 11.05
CA ASP A 383 2.83 -2.66 12.40
C ASP A 383 1.73 -2.61 13.47
N ASP A 384 2.05 -3.24 14.61
CA ASP A 384 1.31 -3.13 15.86
C ASP A 384 2.03 -2.12 16.76
N PHE A 385 1.56 -0.87 16.75
CA PHE A 385 2.12 0.22 17.55
C PHE A 385 1.98 0.02 19.07
N GLY A 386 1.13 -0.93 19.50
CA GLY A 386 0.96 -1.30 20.91
C GLY A 386 1.96 -2.34 21.42
N ARG A 387 2.77 -2.96 20.55
CA ARG A 387 3.84 -3.90 20.94
C ARG A 387 5.18 -3.17 20.99
N ALA A 388 6.03 -3.60 21.93
CA ALA A 388 7.38 -3.07 22.11
C ALA A 388 8.27 -3.42 20.91
#